data_AF-A0A0C3L1G5-F1
#
_entry.id   AF-A0A0C3L1G5-F1
#
_cell.length_a   1.000
_cell.length_b   1.000
_cell.length_c   1.000
_cell.angle_alpha   90.00
_cell.angle_beta   90.00
_cell.angle_gamma   90.00
#
_symmetry.space_group_name_H-M   'P 1'
#
loop_
_entity.id
_entity.type
_entity.pdbx_description
1 polymer ?
#
loop_
_entity_poly.entity_id
_entity_poly.type
_entity_poly.pdbx_seq_one_letter_code
_entity_poly.pdbx_strand_id
1 'polypeptide(L)' 'LSCLLFNLAIEPLAEILRGSALKGIRVPGAADRLICKLFADDTVLYLSKDDKLGEVLKITSTWCLASGAKF' A
#
# COMPACT_ATOMS: atom_id res chain seq x y z
N LEU A 1 5.10 14.39 14.10
CA LEU A 1 6.08 13.86 13.13
C LEU A 1 6.22 14.91 12.02
N SER A 2 7.42 15.23 11.53
CA SER A 2 7.53 16.12 10.36
C SER A 2 7.02 15.40 9.11
N CYS A 3 6.54 16.15 8.10
CA CYS A 3 6.03 15.56 6.86
C CYS A 3 7.04 14.62 6.18
N LEU A 4 8.33 14.97 6.26
CA LEU A 4 9.41 14.15 5.72
C LEU A 4 9.57 12.82 6.47
N LEU A 5 9.55 12.85 7.81
CA LEU A 5 9.62 11.61 8.60
C LEU A 5 8.39 10.73 8.38
N PHE A 6 7.22 11.32 8.13
CA PHE A 6 6.02 10.55 7.83
C PHE A 6 6.17 9.78 6.52
N ASN A 7 6.65 10.43 5.46
CA ASN A 7 6.92 9.77 4.19
C ASN A 7 7.90 8.59 4.35
N LEU A 8 8.93 8.75 5.17
CA LEU A 8 9.88 7.66 5.47
C LEU A 8 9.21 6.52 6.26
N ALA A 9 8.32 6.83 7.19
CA ALA A 9 7.63 5.83 8.01
C ALA A 9 6.62 4.98 7.22
N ILE A 10 5.99 5.55 6.19
CA ILE A 10 5.00 4.85 5.36
C ILE A 10 5.59 4.13 4.14
N GLU A 11 6.83 4.43 3.73
CA GLU A 11 7.45 3.75 2.59
C GLU A 11 7.52 2.21 2.75
N PRO A 12 7.77 1.63 3.94
CA PRO A 12 7.69 0.18 4.13
C PRO A 12 6.30 -0.41 3.81
N LEU A 13 5.23 0.35 4.03
CA LEU A 13 3.88 -0.09 3.62
C LEU A 13 3.79 -0.13 2.09
N ALA A 14 4.28 0.91 1.42
CA ALA A 14 4.33 0.98 -0.04
C ALA A 14 5.10 -0.23 -0.62
N GLU A 15 6.24 -0.55 -0.03
CA GLU A 15 7.10 -1.64 -0.50
C GLU A 15 6.45 -3.01 -0.32
N ILE A 16 5.84 -3.29 0.84
CA ILE A 16 5.11 -4.54 1.06
C ILE A 16 3.93 -4.66 0.07
N LEU A 17 3.21 -3.57 -0.21
CA LEU A 17 2.13 -3.57 -1.18
C LEU A 17 2.65 -3.86 -2.60
N ARG A 18 3.70 -3.17 -3.06
CA ARG A 18 4.31 -3.40 -4.40
C ARG A 18 4.84 -4.83 -4.56
N GLY A 19 5.41 -5.41 -3.51
CA GLY A 19 5.90 -6.79 -3.46
C GLY A 19 4.83 -7.86 -3.25
N SER A 20 3.59 -7.47 -2.93
CA SER A 20 2.51 -8.41 -2.67
C SER A 20 1.98 -9.11 -3.93
N ALA A 21 1.18 -10.17 -3.72
CA ALA A 21 0.47 -10.86 -4.80
C ALA A 21 -0.74 -10.08 -5.34
N LEU A 22 -1.06 -8.90 -4.78
CA LEU A 22 -2.16 -8.07 -5.27
C LEU A 22 -1.86 -7.60 -6.69
N LYS A 23 -2.83 -7.79 -7.59
CA LYS A 23 -2.68 -7.47 -9.02
C LYS A 23 -2.79 -5.98 -9.30
N GLY A 24 -3.63 -5.27 -8.56
CA GLY A 24 -3.89 -3.85 -8.78
C GLY A 24 -4.39 -3.54 -10.19
N ILE A 25 -4.04 -2.37 -10.73
CA ILE A 25 -4.50 -1.91 -12.04
C ILE A 25 -3.32 -1.79 -13.00
N ARG A 26 -3.43 -2.42 -14.18
CA ARG A 26 -2.49 -2.15 -15.28
C ARG A 26 -3.00 -1.02 -16.15
N VAL A 27 -2.23 0.05 -16.24
CA VAL A 27 -2.50 1.18 -17.13
C VAL A 27 -1.73 0.95 -18.43
N PRO A 28 -2.37 1.03 -19.62
CA PRO A 28 -1.67 0.92 -20.89
C PRO A 28 -0.51 1.92 -20.99
N GLY A 29 0.69 1.45 -21.32
CA GLY A 29 1.90 2.27 -21.42
C GLY A 29 2.65 2.52 -20.11
N ALA A 30 2.10 2.14 -18.95
CA ALA A 30 2.85 2.14 -17.69
C ALA A 30 3.76 0.91 -17.58
N ALA A 31 4.98 1.10 -17.07
CA ALA A 31 5.93 0.01 -16.83
C ALA A 31 5.43 -0.94 -15.72
N ASP A 32 4.89 -0.35 -14.64
CA ASP A 32 4.44 -1.06 -13.46
C ASP A 32 2.92 -0.95 -13.27
N ARG A 33 2.38 -1.89 -12.48
CA ARG A 33 0.98 -1.84 -12.05
C ARG A 33 0.78 -0.75 -11.01
N LEU A 34 -0.34 -0.03 -11.10
CA LEU A 34 -0.79 0.88 -10.06
C LEU A 34 -1.41 0.08 -8.93
N ILE A 35 -0.82 0.16 -7.73
CA ILE A 35 -1.25 -0.63 -6.56
C ILE A 35 -1.63 0.22 -5.36
N CYS A 36 -0.92 1.32 -5.13
CA CYS A 36 -1.19 2.23 -4.04
C CYS A 36 -0.85 3.67 -4.42
N LYS A 37 -1.56 4.62 -3.82
CA LYS A 37 -1.21 6.04 -3.77
C LYS A 37 -1.16 6.43 -2.30
N LEU A 38 -0.01 6.93 -1.87
CA LEU A 38 0.24 7.42 -0.53
C LEU A 38 0.43 8.93 -0.59
N PHE A 39 -0.30 9.68 0.23
CA PHE A 39 -0.14 11.12 0.34
C PHE A 39 -0.42 11.57 1.77
N ALA A 40 0.64 11.93 2.50
CA ALA A 40 0.55 12.08 3.96
C ALA A 40 -0.15 10.83 4.55
N ASP A 41 -1.11 11.00 5.44
CA ASP A 41 -1.90 9.94 6.06
C ASP A 41 -2.89 9.24 5.13
N ASP A 42 -3.24 9.85 3.99
CA ASP A 42 -4.17 9.25 3.04
C ASP A 42 -3.50 8.10 2.25
N THR A 43 -4.12 6.93 2.33
CA THR A 43 -3.72 5.74 1.57
C THR A 43 -4.88 5.25 0.71
N VAL A 44 -4.66 5.20 -0.60
CA VAL A 44 -5.60 4.62 -1.56
C VAL A 44 -4.99 3.36 -2.16
N LEU A 45 -5.72 2.25 -2.10
CA LEU A 45 -5.33 1.00 -2.76
C LEU A 45 -6.14 0.79 -4.03
N TYR A 46 -5.45 0.41 -5.09
CA TYR A 46 -6.05 0.06 -6.36
C TYR A 46 -6.07 -1.45 -6.46
N LEU A 47 -7.27 -2.03 -6.57
CA LEU A 47 -7.49 -3.47 -6.59
C LEU A 47 -8.09 -3.89 -7.94
N SER A 48 -7.65 -5.03 -8.43
CA SER A 48 -8.33 -5.73 -9.51
C SER A 48 -9.58 -6.44 -8.97
N LYS A 49 -10.47 -6.86 -9.88
CA LYS A 49 -11.64 -7.69 -9.54
C LYS A 49 -11.28 -9.03 -8.88
N ASP A 50 -10.05 -9.51 -9.07
CA ASP A 50 -9.59 -10.81 -8.53
C ASP A 50 -8.86 -10.63 -7.18
N ASP A 51 -8.55 -9.40 -6.79
CA ASP A 51 -7.91 -9.11 -5.53
C ASP A 51 -8.91 -9.23 -4.38
N LYS A 52 -8.49 -9.91 -3.32
CA LYS A 52 -9.34 -10.16 -2.16
C LYS A 52 -9.05 -9.15 -1.08
N LEU A 53 -10.09 -8.55 -0.52
CA LEU A 53 -9.97 -7.64 0.63
C LEU A 53 -9.27 -8.31 1.82
N GLY A 54 -9.41 -9.62 1.99
CA GLY A 54 -8.71 -10.35 3.06
C GLY A 54 -7.18 -10.27 2.95
N GLU A 55 -6.62 -10.27 1.74
CA GLU A 55 -5.16 -10.13 1.53
C GLU A 55 -4.70 -8.71 1.86
N VAL A 56 -5.50 -7.70 1.48
CA VAL A 56 -5.25 -6.30 1.83
C VAL A 56 -5.21 -6.13 3.34
N LEU A 57 -6.24 -6.63 4.05
CA LEU A 57 -6.34 -6.54 5.50
C LEU A 57 -5.18 -7.25 6.20
N LYS A 58 -4.74 -8.39 5.67
CA LYS A 58 -3.59 -9.11 6.21
C LYS A 58 -2.30 -8.30 6.09
N ILE A 59 -2.07 -7.68 4.93
CA ILE A 59 -0.90 -6.83 4.68
C ILE A 59 -0.92 -5.61 5.60
N THR A 60 -2.02 -4.86 5.62
CA THR A 60 -2.12 -3.63 6.43
C THR A 60 -2.05 -3.94 7.92
N SER A 61 -2.67 -5.03 8.39
CA SER A 61 -2.58 -5.44 9.80
C SER A 61 -1.16 -5.81 10.20
N THR A 62 -0.42 -6.49 9.32
CA THR A 62 0.98 -6.85 9.56
C THR A 62 1.85 -5.60 9.69
N TRP A 63 1.66 -4.64 8.78
CA TRP A 63 2.38 -3.37 8.84
C TRP A 63 2.00 -2.55 10.08
N CYS A 64 0.71 -2.46 10.45
CA CYS A 64 0.26 -1.79 11.67
C CYS A 64 0.88 -2.40 12.92
N LEU A 65 0.93 -3.73 13.01
CA LEU A 65 1.56 -4.43 14.13
C LEU A 65 3.06 -4.09 14.25
N ALA A 66 3.77 -4.02 13.12
CA ALA A 66 5.21 -3.73 13.11
C ALA A 66 5.53 -2.25 13.33
N SER A 67 4.71 -1.34 12.79
CA SER A 67 4.94 0.11 12.85
C SER A 67 4.32 0.78 14.09
N GLY A 68 3.34 0.14 14.73
CA GLY A 68 2.52 0.73 15.79
C GLY A 68 1.42 1.67 15.26
N ALA A 69 1.26 1.79 13.94
CA ALA A 69 0.19 2.57 13.32
C ALA A 69 -1.18 1.89 13.45
N LYS A 70 -2.26 2.66 13.22
CA LYS A 70 -3.65 2.18 13.25
C LYS A 70 -4.39 2.68 12.01
N PHE A 71 -5.18 1.80 11.39
CA PHE A 71 -6.12 2.08 10.32
C PHE A 71 -7.55 1.93 10.82
#